data_AF-A0A0K2JF98-F1
#
_entry.id   AF-A0A0K2JF98-F1
#
_cell.length_a   1.000
_cell.length_b   1.000
_cell.length_c   1.000
_cell.angle_alpha   90.00
_cell.angle_beta   90.00
_cell.angle_gamma   90.00
#
_symmetry.space_group_name_H-M   'P 1'
#
loop_
_entity.id
_entity.type
_entity.pdbx_description
1 polymer ?
#
loop_
_entity_poly.entity_id
_entity_poly.type
_entity_poly.pdbx_seq_one_letter_code
_entity_poly.pdbx_strand_id
1 'polypeptide(L)'
;MTEKYGINVYSEIGNLKTVLLHRPGDELANLSPDLLERLLFDDTPDLVVAQKEHDFFAQTFRNLGVEVLYIEKLVSEVLDTDSKMRQELLEQFLKESGAKEEYISKLRTYLGKLDNQALVNKMIAGVTKYELRVEITDNYPLAVDPMPNILFQRDPFVSIGNGATIHKMFTVTRNRETLFSDVVLRHHSRFKGKINFWYDRNEKETLEGGDILVLNAKTLIIGVSQRTSMEAIKIVTKNLIENDSVSYEKVIALDLKTKNRAFMHLDTVFTNIDYDKFIAHPLIFEAMGEFKIFEITKNGVKEIKETIKDYLSEEVGKPVQIFKCGGEDPIAQAREQWNDGTNVITIRPGEVIAYSRNQITIEILKQAGVKVHVIDSAELSRGRGGPRCMSMPIWREDI
;
A
#
# COMPACT_ATOMS: atom_id res chain seq x y z
N MET A 1 20.44 -1.49 -22.00
CA MET A 1 20.58 -2.85 -21.43
C MET A 1 19.20 -3.24 -20.95
N THR A 2 18.67 -4.39 -21.36
CA THR A 2 17.38 -4.89 -20.82
C THR A 2 17.59 -5.26 -19.36
N GLU A 3 16.83 -4.63 -18.47
CA GLU A 3 16.91 -4.88 -17.03
C GLU A 3 16.63 -6.37 -16.73
N LYS A 4 17.47 -6.97 -15.88
CA LYS A 4 17.37 -8.39 -15.49
C LYS A 4 16.11 -8.68 -14.68
N TYR A 5 15.67 -7.71 -13.87
CA TYR A 5 14.52 -7.82 -12.98
C TYR A 5 13.44 -6.80 -13.35
N GLY A 6 12.19 -7.09 -13.03
CA GLY A 6 11.05 -6.19 -13.24
C GLY A 6 10.78 -5.23 -12.08
N ILE A 7 11.44 -5.44 -10.94
CA ILE A 7 11.36 -4.64 -9.71
C ILE A 7 12.78 -4.33 -9.23
N ASN A 8 13.00 -3.11 -8.72
CA ASN A 8 14.23 -2.71 -8.03
C ASN A 8 13.91 -1.70 -6.92
N VAL A 9 13.72 -2.16 -5.67
CA VAL A 9 13.39 -1.29 -4.53
C VAL A 9 14.21 -1.71 -3.31
N TYR A 10 15.37 -1.09 -3.12
CA TYR A 10 16.27 -1.32 -1.98
C TYR A 10 16.28 -0.17 -0.96
N SER A 11 15.35 0.79 -1.07
CA SER A 11 15.18 1.87 -0.10
C SER A 11 13.80 2.53 -0.21
N GLU A 12 13.37 3.25 0.83
CA GLU A 12 12.20 4.14 0.79
C GLU A 12 12.51 5.47 0.09
N ILE A 13 13.79 5.85 0.02
CA ILE A 13 14.22 7.21 -0.32
C ILE A 13 14.97 7.32 -1.65
N GLY A 14 15.46 6.21 -2.22
CA GLY A 14 16.16 6.20 -3.50
C GLY A 14 15.34 6.85 -4.61
N ASN A 15 16.00 7.48 -5.57
CA ASN A 15 15.36 8.26 -6.61
C ASN A 15 14.34 7.39 -7.38
N LEU A 16 13.06 7.70 -7.21
CA LEU A 16 11.94 6.96 -7.76
C LEU A 16 11.91 7.10 -9.28
N LYS A 17 11.83 5.97 -9.97
CA LYS A 17 11.77 5.90 -11.44
C LYS A 17 10.45 5.37 -11.93
N THR A 18 9.83 4.47 -11.17
CA THR A 18 8.56 3.87 -11.56
C THR A 18 7.68 3.66 -10.33
N VAL A 19 6.42 4.08 -10.44
CA VAL A 19 5.40 3.93 -9.39
C VAL A 19 4.13 3.35 -9.99
N LEU A 20 3.50 2.43 -9.26
CA LEU A 20 2.17 1.90 -9.55
C LEU A 20 1.13 2.62 -8.72
N LEU A 21 0.07 3.06 -9.39
CA LEU A 21 -1.12 3.71 -8.81
C LEU A 21 -2.39 2.97 -9.23
N HIS A 22 -3.53 3.38 -8.69
CA HIS A 22 -4.85 3.05 -9.17
C HIS A 22 -5.66 4.35 -9.28
N ARG A 23 -6.26 4.62 -10.44
CA ARG A 23 -7.11 5.82 -10.58
C ARG A 23 -8.53 5.51 -10.09
N PRO A 24 -9.08 6.28 -9.13
CA PRO A 24 -10.45 6.07 -8.66
C PRO A 24 -11.49 5.99 -9.78
N GLY A 25 -12.38 5.01 -9.68
CA GLY A 25 -13.48 4.71 -10.58
C GLY A 25 -14.80 4.49 -9.85
N ASP A 26 -15.70 3.72 -10.48
CA ASP A 26 -17.07 3.53 -10.01
C ASP A 26 -17.15 2.76 -8.68
N GLU A 27 -16.06 2.14 -8.21
CA GLU A 27 -15.99 1.56 -6.86
C GLU A 27 -16.22 2.60 -5.76
N LEU A 28 -15.81 3.87 -5.98
CA LEU A 28 -16.14 4.95 -5.05
C LEU A 28 -17.58 5.44 -5.23
N ALA A 29 -18.11 5.45 -6.46
CA ALA A 29 -19.50 5.82 -6.73
C ALA A 29 -20.50 4.81 -6.15
N ASN A 30 -20.08 3.55 -5.96
CA ASN A 30 -20.87 2.50 -5.34
C ASN A 30 -20.78 2.49 -3.80
N LEU A 31 -20.10 3.45 -3.18
CA LEU A 31 -20.16 3.66 -1.74
C LEU A 31 -21.49 4.31 -1.36
N SER A 32 -22.21 3.70 -0.43
CA SER A 32 -23.34 4.31 0.26
C SER A 32 -23.05 4.41 1.76
N PRO A 33 -23.74 5.30 2.50
CA PRO A 33 -23.52 5.47 3.93
C PRO A 33 -23.59 4.16 4.74
N ASP A 34 -24.53 3.28 4.40
CA ASP A 34 -24.72 1.99 5.08
C ASP A 34 -23.59 0.98 4.82
N LEU A 35 -22.74 1.22 3.81
CA LEU A 35 -21.65 0.33 3.43
C LEU A 35 -20.26 0.79 3.94
N LEU A 36 -20.15 2.04 4.42
CA LEU A 36 -18.86 2.67 4.75
C LEU A 36 -18.02 1.84 5.75
N GLU A 37 -18.61 1.48 6.90
CA GLU A 37 -17.91 0.71 7.94
C GLU A 37 -17.43 -0.65 7.40
N ARG A 38 -18.30 -1.37 6.70
CA ARG A 38 -18.02 -2.68 6.11
C ARG A 38 -16.91 -2.61 5.05
N LEU A 39 -16.87 -1.53 4.28
CA LEU A 39 -15.92 -1.31 3.20
C LEU A 39 -14.69 -0.50 3.63
N LEU A 40 -14.52 -0.28 4.93
CA LEU A 40 -13.36 0.37 5.55
C LEU A 40 -13.12 1.80 5.04
N PHE A 41 -14.19 2.51 4.70
CA PHE A 41 -14.15 3.89 4.23
C PHE A 41 -14.85 4.80 5.24
N ASP A 42 -14.38 6.03 5.41
CA ASP A 42 -14.90 6.92 6.48
C ASP A 42 -16.00 7.87 6.01
N ASP A 43 -16.08 8.14 4.70
CA ASP A 43 -17.07 9.06 4.13
C ASP A 43 -17.26 8.77 2.62
N THR A 44 -18.35 9.23 2.02
CA THR A 44 -18.60 9.10 0.58
C THR A 44 -17.87 10.21 -0.18
N PRO A 45 -16.89 9.89 -1.07
CA PRO A 45 -16.18 10.91 -1.83
C PRO A 45 -16.96 11.40 -3.05
N ASP A 46 -16.76 12.65 -3.45
CA ASP A 46 -17.09 13.10 -4.81
C ASP A 46 -16.08 12.50 -5.80
N LEU A 47 -16.51 11.50 -6.57
CA LEU A 47 -15.66 10.79 -7.53
C LEU A 47 -14.99 11.73 -8.55
N VAL A 48 -15.68 12.75 -9.04
CA VAL A 48 -15.13 13.67 -10.05
C VAL A 48 -14.01 14.50 -9.47
N VAL A 49 -14.16 14.95 -8.22
CA VAL A 49 -13.11 15.71 -7.52
C VAL A 49 -11.96 14.78 -7.12
N ALA A 50 -12.24 13.60 -6.57
CA ALA A 50 -11.22 12.60 -6.23
C ALA A 50 -10.36 12.22 -7.45
N GLN A 51 -10.98 12.07 -8.62
CA GLN A 51 -10.27 11.83 -9.88
C GLN A 51 -9.36 12.98 -10.27
N LYS A 52 -9.81 14.24 -10.14
CA LYS A 52 -8.98 15.42 -10.42
C LYS A 52 -7.78 15.51 -9.48
N GLU A 53 -8.00 15.27 -8.19
CA GLU A 53 -6.94 15.23 -7.17
C GLU A 53 -5.92 14.13 -7.50
N HIS A 54 -6.40 12.92 -7.83
CA HIS A 54 -5.53 11.79 -8.18
C HIS A 54 -4.78 12.02 -9.50
N ASP A 55 -5.42 12.63 -10.49
CA ASP A 55 -4.77 12.97 -11.76
C ASP A 55 -3.65 14.01 -11.55
N PHE A 56 -3.86 14.99 -10.66
CA PHE A 56 -2.81 15.93 -10.25
C PHE A 56 -1.67 15.24 -9.49
N PHE A 57 -1.99 14.30 -8.60
CA PHE A 57 -1.00 13.47 -7.91
C PHE A 57 -0.14 12.67 -8.90
N ALA A 58 -0.77 11.96 -9.83
CA ALA A 58 -0.08 11.24 -10.89
C ALA A 58 0.76 12.17 -11.78
N GLN A 59 0.26 13.36 -12.11
CA GLN A 59 1.01 14.34 -12.89
C GLN A 59 2.23 14.89 -12.13
N THR A 60 2.15 15.02 -10.80
CA THR A 60 3.28 15.42 -9.96
C THR A 60 4.44 14.43 -10.10
N PHE A 61 4.18 13.12 -10.08
CA PHE A 61 5.18 12.10 -10.37
C PHE A 61 5.79 12.26 -11.77
N ARG A 62 4.96 12.43 -12.80
CA ARG A 62 5.42 12.58 -14.19
C ARG A 62 6.30 13.81 -14.38
N ASN A 63 5.92 14.93 -13.77
CA ASN A 63 6.71 16.17 -13.78
C ASN A 63 8.09 16.00 -13.12
N LEU A 64 8.21 15.06 -12.17
CA LEU A 64 9.45 14.70 -11.49
C LEU A 64 10.24 13.60 -12.21
N GLY A 65 9.83 13.21 -13.42
CA GLY A 65 10.50 12.21 -14.25
C GLY A 65 10.20 10.76 -13.87
N VAL A 66 9.13 10.51 -13.09
CA VAL A 66 8.72 9.17 -12.66
C VAL A 66 7.70 8.60 -13.65
N GLU A 67 7.93 7.36 -14.10
CA GLU A 67 6.95 6.58 -14.85
C GLU A 67 5.79 6.17 -13.93
N VAL A 68 4.56 6.43 -14.38
CA VAL A 68 3.34 6.09 -13.63
C VAL A 68 2.61 4.95 -14.34
N LEU A 69 2.49 3.83 -13.64
CA LEU A 69 1.72 2.65 -14.03
C LEU A 69 0.36 2.64 -13.33
N TYR A 70 -0.60 1.92 -13.91
CA TYR A 70 -1.94 1.75 -13.34
C TYR A 70 -2.29 0.27 -13.27
N ILE A 71 -2.70 -0.21 -12.09
CA ILE A 71 -2.97 -1.64 -11.86
C ILE A 71 -4.04 -2.17 -12.82
N GLU A 72 -5.12 -1.42 -13.02
CA GLU A 72 -6.24 -1.80 -13.87
C GLU A 72 -5.84 -1.92 -15.35
N LYS A 73 -4.85 -1.13 -15.79
CA LYS A 73 -4.32 -1.19 -17.16
C LYS A 73 -3.40 -2.39 -17.32
N LEU A 74 -2.50 -2.62 -16.36
CA LEU A 74 -1.58 -3.76 -16.39
C LEU A 74 -2.33 -5.09 -16.39
N VAL A 75 -3.43 -5.20 -15.64
CA VAL A 75 -4.29 -6.40 -15.70
C VAL A 75 -4.91 -6.52 -17.08
N SER A 76 -5.49 -5.45 -17.65
CA SER A 76 -6.05 -5.49 -19.01
C SER A 76 -5.01 -5.93 -20.06
N GLU A 77 -3.79 -5.42 -19.98
CA GLU A 77 -2.68 -5.78 -20.87
C GLU A 77 -2.31 -7.27 -20.78
N VAL A 78 -2.43 -7.89 -19.60
CA VAL A 78 -2.32 -9.35 -19.46
C VAL A 78 -3.44 -10.05 -20.21
N LEU A 79 -4.69 -9.59 -20.06
CA LEU A 79 -5.85 -10.23 -20.68
C LEU A 79 -5.87 -10.09 -22.21
N ASP A 80 -5.29 -9.00 -22.73
CA ASP A 80 -5.16 -8.76 -24.17
C ASP A 80 -4.17 -9.74 -24.84
N THR A 81 -3.23 -10.28 -24.06
CA THR A 81 -2.19 -11.19 -24.56
C THR A 81 -2.43 -12.66 -24.22
N ASP A 82 -3.30 -12.97 -23.26
CA ASP A 82 -3.64 -14.33 -22.83
C ASP A 82 -5.15 -14.52 -22.61
N SER A 83 -5.83 -15.09 -23.62
CA SER A 83 -7.26 -15.34 -23.55
C SER A 83 -7.65 -16.40 -22.51
N LYS A 84 -6.74 -17.31 -22.14
CA LYS A 84 -7.00 -18.30 -21.08
C LYS A 84 -7.00 -17.60 -19.72
N MET A 85 -6.05 -16.70 -19.52
CA MET A 85 -5.96 -15.90 -18.30
C MET A 85 -7.23 -15.08 -18.06
N ARG A 86 -7.89 -14.58 -19.11
CA ARG A 86 -9.19 -13.91 -18.98
C ARG A 86 -10.27 -14.80 -18.33
N GLN A 87 -10.36 -16.06 -18.75
CA GLN A 87 -11.33 -17.00 -18.20
C GLN A 87 -10.95 -17.39 -16.77
N GLU A 88 -9.69 -17.71 -16.53
CA GLU A 88 -9.17 -18.08 -15.21
C GLU A 88 -9.37 -16.95 -14.19
N LEU A 89 -9.05 -15.70 -14.55
CA LEU A 89 -9.27 -14.53 -13.69
C LEU A 89 -10.75 -14.33 -13.37
N LEU A 90 -11.64 -14.46 -14.37
CA LEU A 90 -13.07 -14.29 -14.15
C LEU A 90 -13.61 -15.36 -13.17
N GLU A 91 -13.24 -16.63 -13.35
CA GLU A 91 -13.67 -17.70 -12.45
C GLU A 91 -13.10 -17.53 -11.03
N GLN A 92 -11.82 -17.14 -10.92
CA GLN A 92 -11.19 -16.84 -9.63
C GLN A 92 -11.91 -15.68 -8.92
N PHE A 93 -12.22 -14.60 -9.65
CA PHE A 93 -12.96 -13.47 -9.12
C PHE A 93 -14.36 -13.86 -8.66
N LEU A 94 -15.10 -14.64 -9.44
CA LEU A 94 -16.44 -15.09 -9.05
C LEU A 94 -16.39 -15.91 -7.75
N LYS A 95 -15.39 -16.80 -7.61
CA LYS A 95 -15.16 -17.59 -6.39
C LYS A 95 -14.82 -16.71 -5.17
N GLU A 96 -14.07 -15.64 -5.36
CA GLU A 96 -13.66 -14.72 -4.29
C GLU A 96 -14.61 -13.53 -4.08
N SER A 97 -15.64 -13.38 -4.93
CA SER A 97 -16.52 -12.19 -4.96
C SER A 97 -17.41 -12.03 -3.73
N GLY A 98 -17.68 -13.13 -3.01
CA GLY A 98 -18.69 -13.17 -1.95
C GLY A 98 -20.13 -13.09 -2.45
N ALA A 99 -20.37 -13.17 -3.77
CA ALA A 99 -21.72 -13.17 -4.33
C ALA A 99 -22.51 -14.42 -3.93
N LYS A 100 -23.84 -14.28 -3.86
CA LYS A 100 -24.75 -15.42 -3.67
C LYS A 100 -24.67 -16.37 -4.87
N GLU A 101 -24.76 -17.67 -4.61
CA GLU A 101 -24.68 -18.73 -5.63
C GLU A 101 -25.67 -18.51 -6.79
N GLU A 102 -26.90 -18.07 -6.47
CA GLU A 102 -27.95 -17.77 -7.46
C GLU A 102 -27.57 -16.65 -8.46
N TYR A 103 -26.61 -15.78 -8.12
CA TYR A 103 -26.16 -14.70 -9.00
C TYR A 103 -24.98 -15.10 -9.89
N ILE A 104 -24.24 -16.15 -9.56
CA ILE A 104 -22.96 -16.50 -10.20
C ILE A 104 -23.11 -16.71 -11.71
N SER A 105 -24.15 -17.42 -12.16
CA SER A 105 -24.39 -17.65 -13.60
C SER A 105 -24.71 -16.35 -14.37
N LYS A 106 -25.52 -15.46 -13.76
CA LYS A 106 -25.83 -14.14 -14.34
C LYS A 106 -24.62 -13.23 -14.36
N LEU A 107 -23.83 -13.21 -13.28
CA LEU A 107 -22.57 -12.45 -13.18
C LEU A 107 -21.57 -12.89 -14.25
N ARG A 108 -21.34 -14.20 -14.41
CA ARG A 108 -20.46 -14.74 -15.46
C ARG A 108 -20.88 -14.29 -16.84
N THR A 109 -22.18 -14.35 -17.14
CA THR A 109 -22.74 -13.92 -18.43
C THR A 109 -22.63 -12.41 -18.63
N TYR A 110 -22.87 -11.61 -17.59
CA TYR A 110 -22.80 -10.15 -17.63
C TYR A 110 -21.36 -9.66 -17.81
N LEU A 111 -20.45 -10.08 -16.94
CA LEU A 111 -19.03 -9.73 -16.99
C LEU A 111 -18.34 -10.28 -18.25
N GLY A 112 -18.74 -11.48 -18.68
CA GLY A 112 -18.19 -12.11 -19.88
C GLY A 112 -18.38 -11.32 -21.18
N LYS A 113 -19.37 -10.42 -21.24
CA LYS A 113 -19.65 -9.57 -22.41
C LYS A 113 -18.80 -8.30 -22.50
N LEU A 114 -18.12 -7.94 -21.42
CA LEU A 114 -17.30 -6.73 -21.36
C LEU A 114 -15.96 -6.96 -22.07
N ASP A 115 -15.41 -5.90 -22.65
CA ASP A 115 -14.00 -5.87 -23.07
C ASP A 115 -13.07 -5.97 -21.85
N ASN A 116 -11.78 -6.17 -22.06
CA ASN A 116 -10.84 -6.49 -20.99
C ASN A 116 -10.68 -5.34 -19.97
N GLN A 117 -10.59 -4.09 -20.43
CA GLN A 117 -10.47 -2.95 -19.53
C GLN A 117 -11.78 -2.72 -18.76
N ALA A 118 -12.93 -2.80 -19.43
CA ALA A 118 -14.23 -2.68 -18.80
C ALA A 118 -14.50 -3.82 -17.81
N LEU A 119 -14.05 -5.04 -18.12
CA LEU A 119 -14.13 -6.20 -17.22
C LEU A 119 -13.36 -5.93 -15.93
N VAL A 120 -12.09 -5.51 -16.02
CA VAL A 120 -11.26 -5.21 -14.84
C VAL A 120 -11.86 -4.09 -14.03
N ASN A 121 -12.24 -2.99 -14.66
CA ASN A 121 -12.88 -1.86 -13.98
C ASN A 121 -14.18 -2.30 -13.29
N LYS A 122 -14.98 -3.16 -13.92
CA LYS A 122 -16.24 -3.63 -13.34
C LYS A 122 -16.03 -4.64 -12.20
N MET A 123 -15.00 -5.46 -12.27
CA MET A 123 -14.58 -6.32 -11.16
C MET A 123 -14.21 -5.49 -9.93
N ILE A 124 -13.53 -4.36 -10.13
CA ILE A 124 -13.16 -3.40 -9.08
C ILE A 124 -14.38 -2.66 -8.55
N ALA A 125 -15.20 -2.11 -9.45
CA ALA A 125 -16.42 -1.37 -9.14
C ALA A 125 -17.49 -2.19 -8.41
N GLY A 126 -17.43 -3.51 -8.48
CA GLY A 126 -18.52 -4.36 -8.05
C GLY A 126 -19.72 -4.28 -9.01
N VAL A 127 -20.79 -4.98 -8.65
CA VAL A 127 -21.98 -5.11 -9.52
C VAL A 127 -23.23 -4.92 -8.68
N THR A 128 -24.09 -3.99 -9.09
CA THR A 128 -25.38 -3.77 -8.44
C THR A 128 -26.39 -4.83 -8.87
N LYS A 129 -27.38 -5.11 -8.01
CA LYS A 129 -28.52 -5.98 -8.35
C LYS A 129 -29.35 -5.41 -9.51
N TYR A 130 -29.43 -4.08 -9.59
CA TYR A 130 -30.08 -3.36 -10.68
C TYR A 130 -29.44 -3.69 -12.04
N GLU A 131 -28.11 -3.64 -12.13
CA GLU A 131 -27.38 -3.97 -13.37
C GLU A 131 -27.56 -5.42 -13.79
N LEU A 132 -27.63 -6.36 -12.82
CA LEU A 132 -27.89 -7.77 -13.08
C LEU A 132 -29.34 -8.10 -13.42
N ARG A 133 -30.26 -7.13 -13.30
CA ARG A 133 -31.70 -7.34 -13.45
C ARG A 133 -32.20 -8.50 -12.58
N VAL A 134 -31.75 -8.53 -11.33
CA VAL A 134 -32.27 -9.43 -10.30
C VAL A 134 -33.23 -8.66 -9.39
N GLU A 135 -34.27 -9.33 -8.94
CA GLU A 135 -35.21 -8.75 -7.99
C GLU A 135 -34.48 -8.44 -6.67
N ILE A 136 -34.73 -7.25 -6.11
CA ILE A 136 -34.16 -6.83 -4.84
C ILE A 136 -35.11 -7.32 -3.74
N THR A 137 -34.86 -8.54 -3.27
CA THR A 137 -35.68 -9.22 -2.24
C THR A 137 -35.19 -8.98 -0.81
N ASP A 138 -34.03 -8.34 -0.65
CA ASP A 138 -33.45 -7.92 0.62
C ASP A 138 -33.05 -6.44 0.53
N ASN A 139 -32.71 -5.80 1.66
CA ASN A 139 -32.31 -4.39 1.69
C ASN A 139 -30.87 -4.14 1.20
N TYR A 140 -30.21 -5.12 0.58
CA TYR A 140 -28.83 -5.01 0.13
C TYR A 140 -28.76 -4.79 -1.40
N PRO A 141 -28.27 -3.64 -1.90
CA PRO A 141 -28.38 -3.28 -3.32
C PRO A 141 -27.32 -3.93 -4.22
N LEU A 142 -26.28 -4.55 -3.65
CA LEU A 142 -25.14 -5.09 -4.39
C LEU A 142 -25.23 -6.61 -4.56
N ALA A 143 -24.85 -7.08 -5.75
CA ALA A 143 -24.62 -8.50 -6.01
C ALA A 143 -23.15 -8.87 -5.76
N VAL A 144 -22.24 -7.93 -6.01
CA VAL A 144 -20.81 -8.01 -5.69
C VAL A 144 -20.38 -6.67 -5.11
N ASP A 145 -19.71 -6.69 -3.96
CA ASP A 145 -19.22 -5.49 -3.30
C ASP A 145 -18.08 -4.82 -4.08
N PRO A 146 -18.01 -3.47 -4.14
CA PRO A 146 -16.87 -2.74 -4.68
C PRO A 146 -15.61 -2.97 -3.84
N MET A 147 -14.45 -2.65 -4.40
CA MET A 147 -13.15 -2.64 -3.72
C MET A 147 -12.58 -1.22 -3.64
N PRO A 148 -13.18 -0.32 -2.84
CA PRO A 148 -12.82 1.11 -2.83
C PRO A 148 -11.38 1.37 -2.36
N ASN A 149 -10.84 0.50 -1.50
CA ASN A 149 -9.48 0.64 -0.96
C ASN A 149 -8.39 0.23 -1.95
N ILE A 150 -8.75 -0.24 -3.15
CA ILE A 150 -7.76 -0.47 -4.21
C ILE A 150 -7.08 0.83 -4.64
N LEU A 151 -7.63 2.01 -4.31
CA LEU A 151 -6.89 3.28 -4.35
C LEU A 151 -5.55 3.20 -3.61
N PHE A 152 -5.49 2.46 -2.50
CA PHE A 152 -4.31 2.29 -1.67
C PHE A 152 -3.46 1.10 -2.13
N GLN A 153 -2.73 1.33 -3.23
CA GLN A 153 -1.83 0.34 -3.84
C GLN A 153 -0.68 -0.11 -2.93
N ARG A 154 -0.44 0.58 -1.82
CA ARG A 154 0.57 0.20 -0.82
C ARG A 154 0.30 -1.18 -0.22
N ASP A 155 -0.96 -1.52 0.00
CA ASP A 155 -1.29 -2.63 0.89
C ASP A 155 -1.39 -4.00 0.24
N PRO A 156 -1.88 -4.17 -1.01
CA PRO A 156 -2.06 -5.51 -1.59
C PRO A 156 -0.75 -6.28 -1.89
N PHE A 157 0.35 -5.56 -2.10
CA PHE A 157 1.68 -6.15 -2.26
C PHE A 157 2.75 -5.09 -1.97
N VAL A 158 3.98 -5.48 -1.67
CA VAL A 158 5.12 -4.55 -1.56
C VAL A 158 6.30 -5.03 -2.39
N SER A 159 6.92 -4.12 -3.15
CA SER A 159 8.20 -4.33 -3.81
C SER A 159 9.35 -4.32 -2.80
N ILE A 160 10.19 -5.36 -2.80
CA ILE A 160 11.35 -5.50 -1.91
C ILE A 160 12.52 -6.07 -2.70
N GLY A 161 13.61 -5.30 -2.78
CA GLY A 161 14.79 -5.64 -3.57
C GLY A 161 14.42 -5.86 -5.03
N ASN A 162 14.66 -7.08 -5.52
CA ASN A 162 14.34 -7.51 -6.88
C ASN A 162 13.06 -8.38 -6.98
N GLY A 163 12.21 -8.35 -5.95
CA GLY A 163 11.00 -9.17 -5.85
C GLY A 163 9.86 -8.45 -5.14
N ALA A 164 8.83 -9.20 -4.76
CA ALA A 164 7.67 -8.67 -4.06
C ALA A 164 7.08 -9.64 -3.03
N THR A 165 6.38 -9.08 -2.04
CA THR A 165 5.47 -9.81 -1.15
C THR A 165 4.05 -9.61 -1.66
N ILE A 166 3.34 -10.65 -2.08
CA ILE A 166 1.90 -10.55 -2.37
C ILE A 166 1.16 -10.93 -1.09
N HIS A 167 0.27 -10.07 -0.64
CA HIS A 167 -0.19 -10.11 0.73
C HIS A 167 -1.42 -10.97 0.97
N LYS A 168 -1.50 -11.49 2.19
CA LYS A 168 -2.71 -12.04 2.79
C LYS A 168 -3.29 -10.96 3.69
N MET A 169 -4.29 -10.25 3.19
CA MET A 169 -4.91 -9.12 3.90
C MET A 169 -5.69 -9.60 5.13
N PHE A 170 -5.79 -8.76 6.15
CA PHE A 170 -6.51 -9.08 7.38
C PHE A 170 -8.03 -9.23 7.16
N THR A 171 -8.62 -8.34 6.34
CA THR A 171 -10.05 -8.40 6.04
C THR A 171 -10.30 -9.15 4.74
N VAL A 172 -11.38 -9.95 4.74
CA VAL A 172 -11.83 -10.67 3.54
C VAL A 172 -12.15 -9.69 2.40
N THR A 173 -12.75 -8.54 2.73
CA THR A 173 -13.08 -7.48 1.76
C THR A 173 -11.85 -7.03 0.97
N ARG A 174 -10.76 -6.67 1.66
CA ARG A 174 -9.53 -6.20 1.00
C ARG A 174 -8.69 -7.33 0.40
N ASN A 175 -8.81 -8.55 0.91
CA ASN A 175 -8.05 -9.69 0.37
C ASN A 175 -8.40 -10.01 -1.10
N ARG A 176 -9.53 -9.51 -1.61
CA ARG A 176 -9.91 -9.59 -3.02
C ARG A 176 -9.02 -8.72 -3.92
N GLU A 177 -8.48 -7.61 -3.40
CA GLU A 177 -7.64 -6.67 -4.16
C GLU A 177 -6.32 -7.33 -4.60
N THR A 178 -5.80 -8.27 -3.81
CA THR A 178 -4.51 -8.93 -4.07
C THR A 178 -4.54 -9.81 -5.33
N LEU A 179 -5.74 -10.16 -5.82
CA LEU A 179 -5.93 -10.88 -7.09
C LEU A 179 -5.35 -10.12 -8.28
N PHE A 180 -5.51 -8.79 -8.34
CA PHE A 180 -5.02 -7.99 -9.46
C PHE A 180 -3.50 -7.92 -9.48
N SER A 181 -2.89 -7.68 -8.32
CA SER A 181 -1.43 -7.67 -8.17
C SER A 181 -0.82 -9.03 -8.49
N ASP A 182 -1.48 -10.13 -8.08
CA ASP A 182 -1.04 -11.49 -8.38
C ASP A 182 -1.02 -11.77 -9.89
N VAL A 183 -2.09 -11.40 -10.61
CA VAL A 183 -2.15 -11.49 -12.07
C VAL A 183 -1.03 -10.69 -12.72
N VAL A 184 -0.86 -9.42 -12.33
CA VAL A 184 0.16 -8.54 -12.93
C VAL A 184 1.56 -9.09 -12.70
N LEU A 185 1.91 -9.39 -11.45
CA LEU A 185 3.26 -9.80 -11.09
C LEU A 185 3.65 -11.17 -11.68
N ARG A 186 2.71 -12.10 -11.84
CA ARG A 186 2.99 -13.43 -12.41
C ARG A 186 2.88 -13.50 -13.92
N HIS A 187 2.02 -12.70 -14.54
CA HIS A 187 1.65 -12.90 -15.95
C HIS A 187 2.05 -11.75 -16.87
N HIS A 188 2.18 -10.52 -16.37
CA HIS A 188 2.52 -9.37 -17.20
C HIS A 188 3.96 -9.43 -17.72
N SER A 189 4.19 -9.09 -18.98
CA SER A 189 5.49 -9.21 -19.67
C SER A 189 6.65 -8.45 -19.01
N ARG A 190 6.31 -7.39 -18.26
CA ARG A 190 7.27 -6.62 -17.44
C ARG A 190 7.80 -7.41 -16.25
N PHE A 191 7.00 -8.30 -15.65
CA PHE A 191 7.30 -8.95 -14.37
C PHE A 191 7.47 -10.47 -14.46
N LYS A 192 6.73 -11.13 -15.37
CA LYS A 192 6.72 -12.58 -15.53
C LYS A 192 8.14 -13.13 -15.74
N GLY A 193 8.57 -13.98 -14.81
CA GLY A 193 9.90 -14.60 -14.82
C GLY A 193 11.06 -13.64 -14.50
N LYS A 194 10.77 -12.42 -14.03
CA LYS A 194 11.74 -11.37 -13.74
C LYS A 194 11.64 -10.83 -12.32
N ILE A 195 10.91 -11.49 -11.44
CA ILE A 195 10.78 -11.11 -10.03
C ILE A 195 10.83 -12.35 -9.14
N ASN A 196 11.33 -12.17 -7.92
CA ASN A 196 11.18 -13.14 -6.85
C ASN A 196 9.88 -12.89 -6.05
N PHE A 197 9.39 -13.92 -5.36
CA PHE A 197 8.25 -13.80 -4.45
C PHE A 197 8.70 -14.13 -3.02
N TRP A 198 8.55 -13.17 -2.12
CA TRP A 198 8.96 -13.28 -0.71
C TRP A 198 7.79 -13.65 0.22
N TYR A 199 6.57 -13.51 -0.28
CA TYR A 199 5.31 -13.86 0.38
C TYR A 199 4.23 -14.09 -0.66
N ASP A 200 3.24 -14.94 -0.34
CA ASP A 200 2.16 -15.33 -1.25
C ASP A 200 0.79 -15.02 -0.64
N ARG A 201 -0.18 -14.61 -1.47
CA ARG A 201 -1.56 -14.32 -1.02
C ARG A 201 -2.29 -15.53 -0.43
N ASN A 202 -1.79 -16.73 -0.70
CA ASN A 202 -2.32 -17.99 -0.17
C ASN A 202 -1.71 -18.40 1.18
N GLU A 203 -0.77 -17.61 1.72
CA GLU A 203 -0.27 -17.79 3.07
C GLU A 203 -1.40 -17.70 4.11
N LYS A 204 -1.16 -18.32 5.27
CA LYS A 204 -2.13 -18.34 6.38
C LYS A 204 -2.07 -17.06 7.20
N GLU A 205 -0.86 -16.57 7.42
CA GLU A 205 -0.58 -15.43 8.27
C GLU A 205 -0.86 -14.13 7.53
N THR A 206 -1.24 -13.09 8.27
CA THR A 206 -1.60 -11.80 7.66
C THR A 206 -0.39 -10.89 7.56
N LEU A 207 -0.30 -10.15 6.47
CA LEU A 207 0.74 -9.18 6.16
C LEU A 207 0.09 -8.08 5.32
N GLU A 208 0.28 -6.82 5.65
CA GLU A 208 -0.20 -5.70 4.83
C GLU A 208 0.93 -4.69 4.59
N GLY A 209 0.92 -4.04 3.43
CA GLY A 209 2.08 -3.29 2.96
C GLY A 209 2.36 -1.98 3.66
N GLY A 210 1.35 -1.35 4.30
CA GLY A 210 1.57 -0.21 5.18
C GLY A 210 2.54 -0.50 6.33
N ASP A 211 2.69 -1.78 6.74
CA ASP A 211 3.64 -2.15 7.79
C ASP A 211 5.08 -2.30 7.29
N ILE A 212 5.33 -2.35 5.98
CA ILE A 212 6.65 -2.66 5.41
C ILE A 212 7.33 -1.37 4.94
N LEU A 213 8.51 -1.10 5.49
CA LEU A 213 9.43 -0.05 5.04
C LEU A 213 10.75 -0.68 4.61
N VAL A 214 11.17 -0.40 3.37
CA VAL A 214 12.48 -0.82 2.87
C VAL A 214 13.52 0.20 3.31
N LEU A 215 14.19 0.00 4.45
CA LEU A 215 15.12 1.00 4.97
C LEU A 215 16.34 1.17 4.05
N ASN A 216 17.01 0.07 3.73
CA ASN A 216 18.19 0.04 2.88
C ASN A 216 18.41 -1.35 2.26
N ALA A 217 19.51 -1.54 1.53
CA ALA A 217 19.79 -2.79 0.82
C ALA A 217 20.03 -4.02 1.72
N LYS A 218 20.10 -3.84 3.04
CA LYS A 218 20.39 -4.90 4.03
C LYS A 218 19.29 -5.08 5.06
N THR A 219 18.53 -4.03 5.34
CA THR A 219 17.60 -3.97 6.46
C THR A 219 16.21 -3.55 6.00
N LEU A 220 15.19 -4.27 6.47
CA LEU A 220 13.80 -3.82 6.45
C LEU A 220 13.34 -3.39 7.84
N ILE A 221 12.32 -2.54 7.89
CA ILE A 221 11.54 -2.30 9.09
C ILE A 221 10.12 -2.80 8.82
N ILE A 222 9.59 -3.68 9.68
CA ILE A 222 8.22 -4.19 9.54
C ILE A 222 7.44 -4.01 10.85
N GLY A 223 6.27 -3.40 10.77
CA GLY A 223 5.34 -3.29 11.90
C GLY A 223 4.69 -4.63 12.22
N VAL A 224 4.67 -5.02 13.50
CA VAL A 224 3.70 -6.01 14.00
C VAL A 224 2.48 -5.21 14.45
N SER A 225 1.36 -5.45 13.81
CA SER A 225 0.14 -4.66 13.97
C SER A 225 -1.08 -5.58 14.08
N GLN A 226 -2.28 -5.01 14.09
CA GLN A 226 -3.50 -5.79 13.91
C GLN A 226 -3.56 -6.48 12.53
N ARG A 227 -2.84 -5.94 11.55
CA ARG A 227 -2.89 -6.33 10.13
C ARG A 227 -1.72 -7.21 9.70
N THR A 228 -0.61 -7.17 10.44
CA THR A 228 0.61 -7.92 10.15
C THR A 228 1.05 -8.74 11.36
N SER A 229 1.16 -10.06 11.19
CA SER A 229 1.58 -10.98 12.25
C SER A 229 3.10 -11.17 12.28
N MET A 230 3.65 -11.41 13.47
CA MET A 230 5.08 -11.73 13.65
C MET A 230 5.50 -12.97 12.85
N GLU A 231 4.61 -13.95 12.67
CA GLU A 231 4.91 -15.16 11.89
C GLU A 231 5.03 -14.85 10.39
N ALA A 232 4.22 -13.95 9.84
CA ALA A 232 4.40 -13.47 8.47
C ALA A 232 5.77 -12.78 8.28
N ILE A 233 6.18 -11.95 9.23
CA ILE A 233 7.50 -11.28 9.21
C ILE A 233 8.63 -12.32 9.18
N LYS A 234 8.55 -13.39 9.98
CA LYS A 234 9.55 -14.46 9.99
C LYS A 234 9.64 -15.18 8.65
N ILE A 235 8.50 -15.45 8.00
CA ILE A 235 8.46 -16.06 6.66
C ILE A 235 9.17 -15.16 5.63
N VAL A 236 8.81 -13.87 5.59
CA VAL A 236 9.45 -12.89 4.68
C VAL A 236 10.95 -12.80 4.95
N THR A 237 11.34 -12.70 6.22
CA THR A 237 12.74 -12.58 6.65
C THR A 237 13.56 -13.78 6.18
N LYS A 238 13.03 -14.99 6.38
CA LYS A 238 13.67 -16.23 5.93
C LYS A 238 13.86 -16.24 4.41
N ASN A 239 12.79 -15.96 3.66
CA ASN A 239 12.82 -15.98 2.20
C ASN A 239 13.80 -14.96 1.60
N LEU A 240 13.98 -13.80 2.25
CA LEU A 240 14.94 -12.78 1.84
C LEU A 240 16.38 -13.17 2.17
N ILE A 241 16.66 -13.57 3.42
CA ILE A 241 18.04 -13.84 3.88
C ILE A 241 18.62 -15.11 3.22
N GLU A 242 17.80 -16.11 2.90
CA GLU A 242 18.24 -17.35 2.26
C GLU A 242 18.43 -17.20 0.73
N ASN A 243 18.12 -16.04 0.14
CA ASN A 243 18.18 -15.84 -1.31
C ASN A 243 19.38 -14.99 -1.74
N ASP A 244 20.32 -15.61 -2.44
CA ASP A 244 21.58 -14.97 -2.90
C ASP A 244 21.40 -13.84 -3.92
N SER A 245 20.18 -13.60 -4.45
CA SER A 245 19.93 -12.51 -5.40
C SER A 245 19.68 -11.16 -4.74
N VAL A 246 19.58 -11.12 -3.41
CA VAL A 246 19.42 -9.90 -2.60
C VAL A 246 20.41 -9.91 -1.43
N SER A 247 20.66 -8.74 -0.84
CA SER A 247 21.64 -8.55 0.23
C SER A 247 21.01 -8.34 1.61
N TYR A 248 19.74 -8.70 1.80
CA TYR A 248 19.07 -8.51 3.08
C TYR A 248 19.67 -9.43 4.15
N GLU A 249 20.03 -8.84 5.29
CA GLU A 249 20.66 -9.52 6.41
C GLU A 249 19.72 -9.62 7.61
N LYS A 250 18.74 -8.71 7.72
CA LYS A 250 17.82 -8.63 8.86
C LYS A 250 16.54 -7.85 8.62
N VAL A 251 15.58 -8.07 9.52
CA VAL A 251 14.37 -7.27 9.66
C VAL A 251 14.26 -6.73 11.08
N ILE A 252 13.98 -5.43 11.19
CA ILE A 252 13.64 -4.74 12.43
C ILE A 252 12.11 -4.80 12.57
N ALA A 253 11.61 -5.64 13.46
CA ALA A 253 10.19 -5.73 13.76
C ALA A 253 9.80 -4.75 14.87
N LEU A 254 8.88 -3.84 14.57
CA LEU A 254 8.34 -2.86 15.52
C LEU A 254 6.97 -3.32 16.01
N ASP A 255 6.89 -3.79 17.25
CA ASP A 255 5.66 -4.29 17.86
C ASP A 255 4.79 -3.14 18.36
N LEU A 256 3.74 -2.84 17.59
CA LEU A 256 2.74 -1.83 17.88
C LEU A 256 1.67 -2.47 18.78
N LYS A 257 1.89 -2.52 20.10
CA LYS A 257 0.93 -3.17 21.03
C LYS A 257 -0.43 -2.47 21.12
N THR A 258 -0.57 -1.28 20.55
CA THR A 258 -1.81 -0.51 20.55
C THR A 258 -2.78 -1.04 19.50
N LYS A 259 -4.03 -1.28 19.90
CA LYS A 259 -5.14 -1.63 18.99
C LYS A 259 -5.91 -0.40 18.50
N ASN A 260 -5.32 0.78 18.62
CA ASN A 260 -5.95 2.01 18.16
C ASN A 260 -5.93 2.07 16.63
N ARG A 261 -7.08 2.36 16.02
CA ARG A 261 -7.26 2.47 14.56
C ARG A 261 -6.29 3.48 13.92
N ALA A 262 -5.82 4.49 14.65
CA ALA A 262 -4.79 5.43 14.19
C ALA A 262 -3.43 4.76 13.88
N PHE A 263 -3.20 3.54 14.38
CA PHE A 263 -1.99 2.72 14.23
C PHE A 263 -2.28 1.45 13.42
N MET A 264 -3.18 1.53 12.44
CA MET A 264 -3.52 0.37 11.62
C MET A 264 -2.30 -0.23 10.91
N HIS A 265 -1.33 0.62 10.55
CA HIS A 265 -0.05 0.24 9.96
C HIS A 265 1.10 1.11 10.50
N LEU A 266 2.35 0.66 10.31
CA LEU A 266 3.55 1.41 10.69
C LEU A 266 3.69 2.73 9.91
N ASP A 267 3.38 2.76 8.62
CA ASP A 267 3.58 3.94 7.78
C ASP A 267 2.63 5.10 8.06
N THR A 268 1.52 4.85 8.75
CA THR A 268 0.66 5.92 9.27
C THR A 268 1.31 6.63 10.44
N VAL A 269 2.38 6.10 11.04
CA VAL A 269 3.02 6.69 12.23
C VAL A 269 4.52 6.86 12.11
N PHE A 270 5.15 6.32 11.07
CA PHE A 270 6.60 6.34 10.89
C PHE A 270 6.97 6.25 9.42
N THR A 271 7.75 7.19 8.88
CA THR A 271 8.18 7.15 7.47
C THR A 271 9.58 7.72 7.30
N ASN A 272 10.39 7.09 6.44
CA ASN A 272 11.74 7.52 6.09
C ASN A 272 11.71 8.51 4.91
N ILE A 273 12.31 9.70 5.10
CA ILE A 273 12.20 10.82 4.16
C ILE A 273 13.55 11.32 3.62
N ASP A 274 14.66 10.92 4.25
CA ASP A 274 16.02 11.23 3.83
C ASP A 274 16.99 10.20 4.45
N TYR A 275 18.28 10.28 4.15
CA TYR A 275 19.30 9.35 4.67
C TYR A 275 19.29 9.18 6.19
N ASP A 276 19.00 10.25 6.92
CA ASP A 276 19.01 10.31 8.39
C ASP A 276 17.72 10.91 8.96
N LYS A 277 16.70 11.15 8.13
CA LYS A 277 15.48 11.86 8.54
C LYS A 277 14.26 10.97 8.43
N PHE A 278 13.46 11.03 9.48
CA PHE A 278 12.17 10.36 9.56
C PHE A 278 11.10 11.35 10.02
N ILE A 279 9.87 11.09 9.62
CA ILE A 279 8.69 11.71 10.21
C ILE A 279 7.94 10.67 11.02
N ALA A 280 7.44 11.06 12.18
CA ALA A 280 6.72 10.13 13.03
C ALA A 280 5.64 10.79 13.90
N HIS A 281 4.71 9.97 14.35
CA HIS A 281 3.79 10.33 15.41
C HIS A 281 4.52 10.36 16.77
N PRO A 282 4.29 11.35 17.64
CA PRO A 282 4.97 11.49 18.93
C PRO A 282 4.92 10.25 19.82
N LEU A 283 3.82 9.49 19.76
CA LEU A 283 3.65 8.27 20.57
C LEU A 283 4.73 7.21 20.33
N ILE A 284 5.37 7.16 19.16
CA ILE A 284 6.51 6.26 18.92
C ILE A 284 7.67 6.53 19.88
N PHE A 285 7.85 7.78 20.31
CA PHE A 285 8.92 8.17 21.25
C PHE A 285 8.47 8.08 22.70
N GLU A 286 7.23 8.46 22.97
CA GLU A 286 6.76 8.76 24.31
C GLU A 286 6.24 7.52 25.05
N ALA A 287 5.92 6.44 24.33
CA ALA A 287 5.37 5.21 24.92
C ALA A 287 6.36 4.02 24.92
N MET A 288 7.55 4.20 25.50
CA MET A 288 8.61 3.16 25.57
C MET A 288 8.17 1.80 26.17
N GLY A 289 7.05 1.74 26.91
CA GLY A 289 6.47 0.47 27.42
C GLY A 289 5.51 -0.23 26.45
N GLU A 290 4.96 0.51 25.49
CA GLU A 290 3.95 0.04 24.54
C GLU A 290 4.57 -0.42 23.21
N PHE A 291 5.80 -0.02 22.92
CA PHE A 291 6.54 -0.44 21.74
C PHE A 291 7.70 -1.37 22.10
N LYS A 292 7.81 -2.49 21.40
CA LYS A 292 8.99 -3.36 21.47
C LYS A 292 9.69 -3.42 20.13
N ILE A 293 11.00 -3.48 20.16
CA ILE A 293 11.84 -3.61 18.99
C ILE A 293 12.42 -5.03 19.00
N PHE A 294 12.28 -5.74 17.89
CA PHE A 294 12.89 -7.04 17.69
C PHE A 294 13.78 -7.01 16.44
N GLU A 295 14.95 -7.60 16.53
CA GLU A 295 15.81 -7.90 15.39
C GLU A 295 15.60 -9.36 15.00
N ILE A 296 15.28 -9.61 13.73
CA ILE A 296 15.08 -10.94 13.17
C ILE A 296 16.17 -11.17 12.13
N THR A 297 17.00 -12.19 12.37
CA THR A 297 18.12 -12.58 11.49
C THR A 297 18.10 -14.09 11.25
N LYS A 298 19.04 -14.61 10.46
CA LYS A 298 19.26 -16.07 10.34
C LYS A 298 19.55 -16.77 11.68
N ASN A 299 20.02 -16.03 12.69
CA ASN A 299 20.35 -16.58 14.01
C ASN A 299 19.14 -16.61 14.97
N GLY A 300 17.98 -16.13 14.52
CA GLY A 300 16.74 -16.07 15.31
C GLY A 300 16.29 -14.64 15.62
N VAL A 301 15.46 -14.53 16.67
CA VAL A 301 14.83 -13.27 17.09
C VAL A 301 15.48 -12.77 18.38
N LYS A 302 15.89 -11.50 18.41
CA LYS A 302 16.47 -10.82 19.58
C LYS A 302 15.65 -9.58 19.91
N GLU A 303 15.29 -9.38 21.18
CA GLU A 303 14.69 -8.11 21.62
C GLU A 303 15.78 -7.04 21.78
N ILE A 304 15.55 -5.87 21.20
CA ILE A 304 16.44 -4.70 21.29
C ILE A 304 15.91 -3.78 22.41
N LYS A 305 16.83 -3.28 23.24
CA LYS A 305 16.51 -2.45 24.42
C LYS A 305 16.85 -0.97 24.24
N GLU A 306 17.56 -0.62 23.16
CA GLU A 306 17.82 0.76 22.78
C GLU A 306 16.54 1.48 22.35
N THR A 307 16.60 2.81 22.29
CA THR A 307 15.54 3.59 21.65
C THR A 307 15.57 3.37 20.13
N ILE A 308 14.43 3.50 19.46
CA ILE A 308 14.36 3.39 18.00
C ILE A 308 15.30 4.39 17.30
N LYS A 309 15.48 5.58 17.89
CA LYS A 309 16.35 6.61 17.36
C LYS A 309 17.81 6.18 17.39
N ASP A 310 18.27 5.63 18.51
CA ASP A 310 19.66 5.20 18.68
C ASP A 310 19.95 4.00 17.78
N TYR A 311 19.07 3.00 17.80
CA TYR A 311 19.21 1.80 16.97
C TYR A 311 19.23 2.13 15.47
N LEU A 312 18.32 3.00 15.00
CA LEU A 312 18.35 3.44 13.60
C LEU A 312 19.59 4.29 13.27
N SER A 313 20.13 5.05 14.22
CA SER A 313 21.37 5.82 14.01
C SER A 313 22.56 4.91 13.74
N GLU A 314 22.62 3.76 14.40
CA GLU A 314 23.60 2.72 14.12
C GLU A 314 23.38 2.10 12.73
N GLU A 315 22.12 1.77 12.39
CA GLU A 315 21.76 1.18 11.09
C GLU A 315 22.10 2.06 9.88
N VAL A 316 21.86 3.37 9.98
CA VAL A 316 22.13 4.31 8.88
C VAL A 316 23.54 4.91 8.96
N GLY A 317 24.31 4.60 10.01
CA GLY A 317 25.69 5.04 10.21
C GLY A 317 25.85 6.53 10.55
N LYS A 318 24.77 7.22 10.94
CA LYS A 318 24.82 8.63 11.39
C LYS A 318 23.62 8.96 12.29
N PRO A 319 23.71 10.02 13.12
CA PRO A 319 22.63 10.39 14.02
C PRO A 319 21.31 10.65 13.28
N VAL A 320 20.27 9.90 13.64
CA VAL A 320 18.92 10.04 13.07
C VAL A 320 18.19 11.22 13.69
N GLN A 321 17.49 11.96 12.84
CA GLN A 321 16.57 13.04 13.18
C GLN A 321 15.15 12.59 12.91
N ILE A 322 14.26 12.78 13.90
CA ILE A 322 12.85 12.39 13.74
C ILE A 322 11.96 13.58 14.04
N PHE A 323 11.16 13.96 13.05
CA PHE A 323 10.28 15.11 13.07
C PHE A 323 8.88 14.69 13.51
N LYS A 324 8.30 15.42 14.47
CA LYS A 324 6.96 15.14 14.99
C LYS A 324 5.90 15.67 14.02
N CYS A 325 5.02 14.79 13.55
CA CYS A 325 3.82 15.16 12.80
C CYS A 325 2.95 16.13 13.63
N GLY A 326 2.58 17.27 13.07
CA GLY A 326 1.81 18.32 13.74
C GLY A 326 2.58 19.14 14.80
N GLY A 327 3.90 18.96 14.93
CA GLY A 327 4.74 19.78 15.83
C GLY A 327 4.61 19.40 17.30
N GLU A 328 4.50 20.40 18.19
CA GLU A 328 4.45 20.21 19.65
C GLU A 328 3.05 20.39 20.26
N ASP A 329 2.08 20.94 19.50
CA ASP A 329 0.70 21.09 19.97
C ASP A 329 -0.08 19.77 19.82
N PRO A 330 -0.56 19.14 20.91
CA PRO A 330 -1.30 17.88 20.84
C PRO A 330 -2.55 17.92 19.94
N ILE A 331 -3.20 19.08 19.82
CA ILE A 331 -4.37 19.22 18.93
C ILE A 331 -3.93 19.17 17.46
N ALA A 332 -2.85 19.87 17.12
CA ALA A 332 -2.27 19.81 15.79
C ALA A 332 -1.74 18.40 15.45
N GLN A 333 -1.04 17.76 16.37
CA GLN A 333 -0.56 16.39 16.22
C GLN A 333 -1.71 15.43 15.91
N ALA A 334 -2.77 15.43 16.73
CA ALA A 334 -3.94 14.57 16.50
C ALA A 334 -4.62 14.84 15.16
N ARG A 335 -4.78 16.12 14.78
CA ARG A 335 -5.44 16.51 13.54
C ARG A 335 -4.64 16.13 12.30
N GLU A 336 -3.34 16.41 12.27
CA GLU A 336 -2.50 16.11 11.09
C GLU A 336 -2.17 14.62 10.99
N GLN A 337 -2.06 13.91 12.12
CA GLN A 337 -2.01 12.45 12.14
C GLN A 337 -3.25 11.82 11.52
N TRP A 338 -4.44 12.29 11.88
CA TRP A 338 -5.72 11.82 11.34
C TRP A 338 -5.88 12.05 9.83
N ASN A 339 -5.10 12.99 9.30
CA ASN A 339 -5.01 13.33 7.89
C ASN A 339 -3.74 12.77 7.24
N ASP A 340 -3.13 11.74 7.83
CA ASP A 340 -1.97 11.02 7.28
C ASP A 340 -0.73 11.91 7.06
N GLY A 341 -0.47 12.85 7.98
CA GLY A 341 0.66 13.78 7.91
C GLY A 341 2.05 13.15 7.92
N THR A 342 2.18 11.97 8.51
CA THR A 342 3.38 11.10 8.47
C THR A 342 3.53 10.34 7.15
N ASN A 343 2.43 10.06 6.44
CA ASN A 343 2.35 9.15 5.31
C ASN A 343 2.72 9.84 3.98
N VAL A 344 3.88 10.49 3.96
CA VAL A 344 4.43 11.14 2.77
C VAL A 344 5.16 10.12 1.90
N ILE A 345 5.14 10.32 0.57
CA ILE A 345 5.96 9.49 -0.33
C ILE A 345 7.23 10.23 -0.71
N THR A 346 8.38 9.61 -0.44
CA THR A 346 9.69 10.15 -0.80
C THR A 346 10.00 9.85 -2.27
N ILE A 347 10.31 10.89 -3.05
CA ILE A 347 10.66 10.78 -4.46
C ILE A 347 12.15 10.56 -4.63
N ARG A 348 12.96 11.27 -3.84
CA ARG A 348 14.41 11.12 -3.72
C ARG A 348 14.83 11.65 -2.34
N PRO A 349 16.06 11.43 -1.86
CA PRO A 349 16.43 11.81 -0.51
C PRO A 349 16.17 13.30 -0.24
N GLY A 350 15.36 13.60 0.78
CA GLY A 350 14.98 14.97 1.13
C GLY A 350 13.95 15.62 0.20
N GLU A 351 13.23 14.88 -0.64
CA GLU A 351 12.17 15.40 -1.51
C GLU A 351 10.92 14.50 -1.47
N VAL A 352 9.80 15.03 -0.98
CA VAL A 352 8.58 14.26 -0.67
C VAL A 352 7.33 14.86 -1.31
N ILE A 353 6.27 14.06 -1.45
CA ILE A 353 4.91 14.53 -1.75
C ILE A 353 4.04 14.40 -0.50
N ALA A 354 3.32 15.46 -0.14
CA ALA A 354 2.46 15.54 1.04
C ALA A 354 1.11 16.22 0.73
N TYR A 355 0.10 15.96 1.57
CA TYR A 355 -1.21 16.62 1.46
C TYR A 355 -1.22 18.06 1.98
N SER A 356 -1.90 18.96 1.27
CA SER A 356 -1.99 20.39 1.55
C SER A 356 -2.58 20.74 2.92
N ARG A 357 -3.38 19.83 3.50
CA ARG A 357 -4.02 20.02 4.81
C ARG A 357 -3.09 19.85 6.02
N ASN A 358 -1.90 19.30 5.84
CA ASN A 358 -0.95 19.01 6.92
C ASN A 358 0.10 20.14 7.05
N GLN A 359 -0.39 21.37 7.23
CA GLN A 359 0.41 22.59 7.10
C GLN A 359 1.56 22.67 8.09
N ILE A 360 1.34 22.30 9.36
CA ILE A 360 2.37 22.40 10.41
C ILE A 360 3.48 21.41 10.10
N THR A 361 3.13 20.17 9.76
CA THR A 361 4.07 19.15 9.33
C THR A 361 4.87 19.59 8.10
N ILE A 362 4.20 20.14 7.07
CA ILE A 362 4.87 20.64 5.86
C ILE A 362 5.92 21.70 6.20
N GLU A 363 5.58 22.66 7.07
CA GLU A 363 6.51 23.71 7.45
C GLU A 363 7.70 23.17 8.26
N ILE A 364 7.49 22.19 9.15
CA ILE A 364 8.57 21.49 9.86
C ILE A 364 9.52 20.80 8.87
N LEU A 365 8.97 20.09 7.88
CA LEU A 365 9.76 19.41 6.86
C LEU A 365 10.58 20.40 6.02
N LYS A 366 9.98 21.52 5.59
CA LYS A 366 10.68 22.58 4.86
C LYS A 366 11.81 23.19 5.69
N GLN A 367 11.58 23.47 6.97
CA GLN A 367 12.60 23.99 7.88
C GLN A 367 13.75 23.00 8.08
N ALA A 368 13.47 21.70 8.00
CA ALA A 368 14.46 20.63 8.02
C ALA A 368 15.23 20.44 6.69
N GLY A 369 14.99 21.30 5.70
CA GLY A 369 15.64 21.23 4.39
C GLY A 369 15.01 20.22 3.43
N VAL A 370 13.83 19.67 3.75
CA VAL A 370 13.10 18.75 2.87
C VAL A 370 12.29 19.56 1.85
N LYS A 371 12.44 19.24 0.57
CA LYS A 371 11.60 19.78 -0.50
C LYS A 371 10.25 19.07 -0.49
N VAL A 372 9.16 19.82 -0.35
CA VAL A 372 7.81 19.26 -0.25
C VAL A 372 6.96 19.68 -1.45
N HIS A 373 6.47 18.69 -2.21
CA HIS A 373 5.44 18.86 -3.22
C HIS A 373 4.08 18.67 -2.58
N VAL A 374 3.23 19.68 -2.71
CA VAL A 374 1.93 19.71 -2.05
C VAL A 374 0.85 19.36 -3.04
N ILE A 375 -0.05 18.43 -2.68
CA ILE A 375 -1.22 18.05 -3.46
C ILE A 375 -2.50 18.27 -2.64
N ASP A 376 -3.60 18.56 -3.32
CA ASP A 376 -4.92 18.63 -2.70
C ASP A 376 -5.44 17.24 -2.29
N SER A 377 -6.29 17.21 -1.27
CA SER A 377 -6.76 15.96 -0.66
C SER A 377 -8.13 16.05 -0.01
N ALA A 378 -9.00 16.93 -0.49
CA ALA A 378 -10.35 17.07 0.05
C ALA A 378 -11.14 15.76 -0.05
N GLU A 379 -10.98 15.01 -1.14
CA GLU A 379 -11.70 13.76 -1.38
C GLU A 379 -10.83 12.53 -1.16
N LEU A 380 -9.55 12.56 -1.60
CA LEU A 380 -8.65 11.40 -1.43
C LEU A 380 -8.39 11.05 0.03
N SER A 381 -8.31 12.04 0.93
CA SER A 381 -8.06 11.77 2.35
C SER A 381 -9.25 11.13 3.08
N ARG A 382 -10.45 11.10 2.48
CA ARG A 382 -11.63 10.43 3.07
C ARG A 382 -11.48 8.92 3.19
N GLY A 383 -10.59 8.33 2.39
CA GLY A 383 -10.23 6.92 2.50
C GLY A 383 -9.22 6.59 3.60
N ARG A 384 -8.74 7.58 4.38
CA ARG A 384 -7.74 7.40 5.45
C ARG A 384 -6.41 6.83 4.96
N GLY A 385 -5.84 7.48 3.95
CA GLY A 385 -4.49 7.17 3.49
C GLY A 385 -3.83 8.37 2.81
N GLY A 386 -2.52 8.48 3.01
CA GLY A 386 -1.68 9.52 2.42
C GLY A 386 -1.12 9.17 1.04
N PRO A 387 -0.27 10.05 0.47
CA PRO A 387 0.46 9.78 -0.76
C PRO A 387 1.24 8.46 -0.78
N ARG A 388 1.79 8.01 0.37
CA ARG A 388 2.50 6.72 0.45
C ARG A 388 1.54 5.53 0.35
N CYS A 389 0.37 5.59 1.00
CA CYS A 389 -0.67 4.56 0.90
C CYS A 389 -1.17 4.39 -0.54
N MET A 390 -1.34 5.50 -1.28
CA MET A 390 -1.83 5.47 -2.68
C MET A 390 -0.79 4.98 -3.70
N SER A 391 0.46 4.76 -3.29
CA SER A 391 1.55 4.50 -4.22
C SER A 391 2.33 3.24 -3.90
N MET A 392 2.74 2.52 -4.94
CA MET A 392 3.63 1.36 -4.84
C MET A 392 4.86 1.54 -5.74
N PRO A 393 6.03 1.91 -5.18
CA PRO A 393 7.28 1.93 -5.92
C PRO A 393 7.56 0.59 -6.59
N ILE A 394 7.90 0.63 -7.87
CA ILE A 394 8.34 -0.53 -8.66
C ILE A 394 9.84 -0.45 -8.91
N TRP A 395 10.37 0.77 -9.08
CA TRP A 395 11.78 1.02 -9.33
C TRP A 395 12.27 2.28 -8.64
N ARG A 396 13.32 2.16 -7.84
CA ARG A 396 14.13 3.24 -7.27
C ARG A 396 15.59 3.01 -7.64
N GLU A 397 16.35 4.08 -7.85
CA GLU A 397 17.82 3.98 -7.92
C GLU A 397 18.38 3.51 -6.58
N ASP A 398 19.44 2.70 -6.65
CA ASP A 398 20.17 2.22 -5.48
C ASP A 398 20.92 3.39 -4.81
N ILE A 399 21.17 3.24 -3.51
CA ILE A 399 21.86 4.22 -2.66
C ILE A 399 23.17 3.66 -2.15
#